data_AF-E9URN8-F1
#
_entry.id   AF-E9URN8-F1
#
_cell.length_a   1.000
_cell.length_b   1.000
_cell.length_c   1.000
_cell.angle_alpha   90.00
_cell.angle_beta   90.00
_cell.angle_gamma   90.00
#
_symmetry.space_group_name_H-M   'P 1'
#
loop_
_entity.id
_entity.type
_entity.pdbx_description
1 polymer ?
#
loop_
_entity_poly.entity_id
_entity_poly.type
_entity_poly.pdbx_seq_one_letter_code
_entity_poly.pdbx_strand_id
1 'polypeptide(L)'
;MFSNSHQEVNEMEIITLFGEGFSTKTYELTLKHPTPRTDEWACVGEDPELFHPEDLTQLAEAQEVCARCPMRQTCLDLGIDRREWGVWGGVLLESGRPRDTPRTPGRKPYKRSQEAIARARNVA
;
A
#
# COMPACT_ATOMS: atom_id res chain seq x y z
N MET A 1 11.73 -2.67 -53.31
CA MET A 1 12.71 -3.66 -52.82
C MET A 1 13.09 -3.25 -51.41
N PHE A 2 12.85 -4.13 -50.43
CA PHE A 2 13.43 -4.26 -49.06
C PHE A 2 13.84 -2.96 -48.32
N SER A 3 13.53 -2.71 -47.05
CA SER A 3 13.27 -3.61 -45.93
C SER A 3 12.77 -2.77 -44.73
N ASN A 4 12.13 -3.45 -43.79
CA ASN A 4 11.82 -2.96 -42.44
C ASN A 4 13.07 -2.40 -41.74
N SER A 5 12.92 -1.32 -40.96
CA SER A 5 13.77 -1.05 -39.80
C SER A 5 12.92 -0.36 -38.75
N HIS A 6 12.47 -1.17 -37.78
CA HIS A 6 11.98 -0.70 -36.49
C HIS A 6 13.14 -0.02 -35.76
N GLN A 7 12.96 1.23 -35.35
CA GLN A 7 13.80 1.88 -34.37
C GLN A 7 12.89 2.35 -33.23
N GLU A 8 12.87 1.59 -32.14
CA GLU A 8 12.41 2.04 -30.83
C GLU A 8 13.22 3.28 -30.42
N VAL A 9 12.54 4.38 -30.12
CA VAL A 9 13.11 5.45 -29.29
C VAL A 9 12.06 5.92 -28.28
N ASN A 10 12.35 5.57 -27.02
CA ASN A 10 11.79 6.06 -25.76
C ASN A 10 11.02 7.39 -25.84
N GLU A 11 9.72 7.34 -25.53
CA GLU A 11 8.92 8.52 -25.18
C GLU A 11 9.33 9.01 -23.79
N MET A 12 9.93 10.20 -23.71
CA MET A 12 9.72 11.18 -22.64
C MET A 12 10.25 12.54 -23.12
N GLU A 13 9.63 13.12 -24.15
CA GLU A 13 9.67 14.56 -24.32
C GLU A 13 8.42 15.17 -23.68
N ILE A 14 8.63 15.83 -22.54
CA ILE A 14 7.60 16.66 -21.90
C ILE A 14 7.41 17.88 -22.80
N ILE A 15 6.40 17.81 -23.66
CA ILE A 15 5.97 18.92 -24.50
C ILE A 15 5.43 20.03 -23.57
N THR A 16 6.20 21.10 -23.38
CA THR A 16 5.72 22.32 -22.73
C THR A 16 5.18 23.25 -23.80
N LEU A 17 3.85 23.36 -23.92
CA LEU A 17 3.20 24.35 -24.78
C LEU A 17 2.47 25.38 -23.91
N PHE A 18 2.98 26.61 -23.92
CA PHE A 18 2.27 27.79 -23.40
C PHE A 18 1.27 28.27 -24.46
N GLY A 19 0.00 28.45 -24.08
CA GLY A 19 -1.03 29.02 -24.95
C GLY A 19 -2.38 29.15 -24.25
N GLU A 20 -2.81 30.39 -24.13
CA GLU A 20 -3.99 30.95 -23.44
C GLU A 20 -5.28 30.12 -23.46
N GLY A 21 -5.91 29.99 -22.29
CA GLY A 21 -7.38 29.98 -22.19
C GLY A 21 -8.13 28.66 -22.37
N PHE A 22 -7.48 27.50 -22.32
CA PHE A 22 -8.20 26.26 -22.07
C PHE A 22 -8.33 26.09 -20.56
N SER A 23 -9.55 25.93 -20.03
CA SER A 23 -9.74 25.50 -18.65
C SER A 23 -9.10 24.12 -18.53
N THR A 24 -7.83 24.11 -18.16
CA THR A 24 -7.06 22.95 -17.75
C THR A 24 -7.60 22.53 -16.39
N LYS A 25 -8.87 22.09 -16.38
CA LYS A 25 -9.35 21.05 -15.49
C LYS A 25 -8.76 19.72 -15.97
N THR A 26 -7.46 19.74 -16.24
CA THR A 26 -6.63 18.64 -16.67
C THR A 26 -6.34 17.81 -15.43
N TYR A 27 -7.31 16.96 -15.10
CA TYR A 27 -7.01 15.58 -14.69
C TYR A 27 -6.08 15.39 -13.47
N GLU A 28 -6.22 16.18 -12.41
CA GLU A 28 -5.73 15.78 -11.06
C GLU A 28 -6.52 14.59 -10.46
N LEU A 29 -7.41 13.97 -11.24
CA LEU A 29 -8.33 12.93 -10.76
C LEU A 29 -7.83 11.49 -10.90
N THR A 30 -6.64 11.25 -11.47
CA THR A 30 -6.01 9.92 -11.49
C THR A 30 -5.00 9.67 -10.36
N LEU A 31 -4.90 10.57 -9.37
CA LEU A 31 -3.97 10.46 -8.23
C LEU A 31 -4.57 9.86 -6.94
N LYS A 32 -5.70 9.15 -7.00
CA LYS A 32 -6.36 8.64 -5.78
C LYS A 32 -6.08 7.19 -5.41
N HIS A 33 -5.41 6.41 -6.25
CA HIS A 33 -4.88 5.12 -5.83
C HIS A 33 -3.35 5.20 -5.75
N PRO A 34 -2.73 4.82 -4.61
CA PRO A 34 -1.30 5.00 -4.35
C PRO A 34 -0.41 4.21 -5.30
N THR A 35 -0.94 3.16 -5.93
CA THR A 35 -0.23 2.33 -6.89
C THR A 35 -0.93 2.44 -8.25
N PRO A 36 -0.23 2.80 -9.34
CA PRO A 36 -0.80 2.72 -10.68
C PRO A 36 -1.33 1.29 -10.91
N ARG A 37 -2.55 1.16 -11.42
CA ARG A 37 -3.16 -0.15 -11.68
C ARG A 37 -2.64 -0.70 -13.02
N THR A 38 -1.32 -0.86 -13.13
CA THR A 38 -0.65 -1.48 -14.28
C THR A 38 -0.38 -2.94 -13.98
N ASP A 39 -0.31 -3.77 -15.02
CA ASP A 39 -0.09 -5.22 -14.90
C ASP A 39 1.27 -5.59 -14.28
N GLU A 40 2.16 -4.61 -14.11
CA GLU A 40 3.45 -4.74 -13.42
C GLU A 40 3.31 -4.95 -11.90
N TRP A 41 2.17 -4.55 -11.32
CA TRP A 41 1.91 -4.69 -9.89
C TRP A 41 1.18 -6.01 -9.62
N ALA A 42 1.84 -6.94 -8.94
CA ALA A 42 1.29 -8.29 -8.73
C ALA A 42 0.04 -8.36 -7.83
N CYS A 43 -0.35 -7.26 -7.20
CA CYS A 43 -1.60 -7.13 -6.45
C CYS A 43 -2.82 -6.79 -7.34
N VAL A 44 -2.60 -6.45 -8.61
CA VAL A 44 -3.68 -6.16 -9.55
C VAL A 44 -4.46 -7.45 -9.83
N GLY A 45 -5.77 -7.42 -9.54
CA GLY A 45 -6.66 -8.57 -9.70
C GLY A 45 -6.92 -9.35 -8.41
N GLU A 46 -6.14 -9.10 -7.35
CA GLU A 46 -6.38 -9.65 -6.03
C GLU A 46 -7.44 -8.84 -5.26
N ASP A 47 -8.01 -9.44 -4.22
CA ASP A 47 -8.95 -8.76 -3.32
C ASP A 47 -8.23 -7.66 -2.51
N PRO A 48 -8.66 -6.38 -2.54
CA PRO A 48 -8.08 -5.33 -1.71
C PRO A 48 -8.08 -5.61 -0.21
N GLU A 49 -9.04 -6.38 0.30
CA GLU A 49 -9.13 -6.73 1.72
C GLU A 49 -8.00 -7.67 2.15
N LEU A 50 -7.41 -8.44 1.22
CA LEU A 50 -6.25 -9.30 1.51
C LEU A 50 -5.07 -8.52 2.09
N PHE A 51 -4.84 -7.29 1.61
CA PHE A 51 -3.74 -6.44 2.06
C PHE A 51 -4.03 -5.72 3.39
N HIS A 52 -5.17 -5.99 4.02
CA HIS A 52 -5.61 -5.43 5.29
C HIS A 52 -5.81 -6.54 6.34
N PRO A 53 -4.75 -7.28 6.68
CA PRO A 53 -4.89 -8.57 7.34
C PRO A 53 -5.48 -8.45 8.75
N GLU A 54 -6.47 -9.28 9.06
CA GLU A 54 -7.04 -9.43 10.41
C GLU A 54 -6.30 -10.50 11.24
N ASP A 55 -5.65 -11.46 10.58
CA ASP A 55 -4.91 -12.55 11.19
C ASP A 55 -3.57 -12.85 10.49
N LEU A 56 -2.78 -13.76 11.09
CA LEU A 56 -1.46 -14.11 10.59
C LEU A 56 -1.49 -14.89 9.28
N THR A 57 -2.58 -15.62 8.99
CA THR A 57 -2.72 -16.40 7.76
C THR A 57 -2.92 -15.45 6.58
N GLN A 58 -3.83 -14.49 6.73
CA GLN A 58 -4.10 -13.46 5.73
C GLN A 58 -2.87 -12.57 5.50
N LEU A 59 -2.13 -12.26 6.57
CA LEU A 59 -0.86 -11.53 6.45
C LEU A 59 0.15 -12.31 5.59
N ALA A 60 0.32 -13.61 5.85
CA ALA A 60 1.25 -14.44 5.08
C ALA A 60 0.84 -14.50 3.59
N GLU A 61 -0.44 -14.67 3.29
CA GLU A 61 -0.97 -14.69 1.92
C GLU A 61 -0.70 -13.37 1.18
N ALA A 62 -0.96 -12.23 1.83
CA ALA A 62 -0.64 -10.91 1.27
C ALA A 62 0.86 -10.72 1.01
N GLN A 63 1.72 -11.26 1.89
CA GLN A 63 3.17 -11.24 1.73
C GLN A 63 3.64 -12.09 0.55
N GLU A 64 3.01 -13.24 0.29
CA GLU A 64 3.31 -14.10 -0.86
C GLU A 64 2.98 -13.39 -2.19
N VAL A 65 1.82 -12.72 -2.26
CA VAL A 65 1.48 -11.88 -3.41
C VAL A 65 2.51 -10.78 -3.62
N CYS A 66 2.94 -10.14 -2.54
CA CYS A 66 3.97 -9.10 -2.62
C CYS A 66 5.32 -9.68 -3.06
N ALA A 67 5.68 -10.91 -2.68
CA ALA A 67 6.98 -11.51 -2.97
C ALA A 67 7.28 -11.65 -4.48
N ARG A 68 6.23 -11.86 -5.29
CA ARG A 68 6.31 -11.96 -6.76
C ARG A 68 6.28 -10.59 -7.47
N CYS A 69 6.10 -9.49 -6.75
CA CYS A 69 6.00 -8.15 -7.34
C CYS A 69 7.38 -7.53 -7.61
N PRO A 70 7.65 -6.99 -8.82
CA PRO A 70 8.90 -6.25 -9.08
C PRO A 70 8.93 -4.88 -8.39
N MET A 71 7.77 -4.29 -8.10
CA MET A 71 7.63 -2.92 -7.57
C MET A 71 7.64 -2.83 -6.04
N ARG A 72 8.14 -3.86 -5.34
CA ARG A 72 8.06 -3.97 -3.87
C ARG A 72 8.64 -2.77 -3.13
N GLN A 73 9.81 -2.30 -3.53
CA GLN A 73 10.48 -1.19 -2.83
C GLN A 73 9.70 0.11 -2.99
N THR A 74 9.34 0.46 -4.23
CA THR A 74 8.49 1.62 -4.51
C THR A 74 7.17 1.56 -3.75
N CYS A 75 6.53 0.38 -3.69
CA CYS A 75 5.31 0.16 -2.91
C CYS A 75 5.53 0.44 -1.42
N LEU A 76 6.61 -0.10 -0.85
CA LEU A 76 6.95 0.09 0.56
C LEU A 76 7.18 1.57 0.89
N ASP A 77 7.97 2.26 0.08
CA ASP A 77 8.27 3.69 0.25
C ASP A 77 6.99 4.53 0.26
N LEU A 78 6.08 4.26 -0.68
CA LEU A 78 4.76 4.92 -0.74
C LEU A 78 3.94 4.68 0.53
N GLY A 79 3.91 3.44 1.05
CA GLY A 79 3.19 3.10 2.27
C GLY A 79 3.76 3.81 3.50
N ILE A 80 5.09 3.95 3.58
CA ILE A 80 5.79 4.66 4.66
C ILE A 80 5.49 6.16 4.61
N ASP A 81 5.70 6.79 3.46
CA ASP A 81 5.56 8.25 3.28
C ASP A 81 4.13 8.72 3.60
N ARG A 82 3.16 7.93 3.19
CA ARG A 82 1.73 8.22 3.36
C ARG A 82 1.18 7.80 4.71
N ARG A 83 1.99 7.14 5.54
CA ARG A 83 1.59 6.61 6.86
C ARG A 83 0.38 5.68 6.77
N GLU A 84 0.39 4.82 5.76
CA GLU A 84 -0.73 3.93 5.48
C GLU A 84 -0.76 2.77 6.49
N TRP A 85 -1.85 2.01 6.45
CA TRP A 85 -2.03 0.76 7.18
C TRP A 85 -2.21 -0.39 6.18
N GLY A 86 -1.86 -1.61 6.58
CA GLY A 86 -1.94 -2.80 5.73
C GLY A 86 -0.58 -3.27 5.20
N VAL A 87 -0.57 -4.20 4.26
CA VAL A 87 0.64 -4.79 3.67
C VAL A 87 1.07 -3.99 2.45
N TRP A 88 2.27 -3.42 2.52
CA TRP A 88 2.90 -2.61 1.49
C TRP A 88 4.29 -3.15 1.18
N GLY A 89 4.57 -3.50 -0.07
CA GLY A 89 5.85 -4.10 -0.48
C GLY A 89 6.21 -5.43 0.23
N GLY A 90 5.23 -6.09 0.85
CA GLY A 90 5.40 -7.29 1.69
C GLY A 90 5.67 -7.00 3.17
N VAL A 91 5.53 -5.74 3.60
CA VAL A 91 5.70 -5.34 5.00
C VAL A 91 4.35 -4.87 5.54
N LEU A 92 3.95 -5.38 6.70
CA LEU A 92 2.79 -4.86 7.40
C LEU A 92 3.14 -3.50 8.02
N LEU A 93 2.42 -2.46 7.63
CA LEU A 93 2.57 -1.11 8.15
C LEU A 93 1.41 -0.77 9.09
N GLU A 94 1.75 -0.04 10.14
CA GLU A 94 0.79 0.68 10.99
C GLU A 94 1.24 2.14 11.08
N SER A 95 0.45 3.04 10.49
CA SER A 95 0.81 4.46 10.38
C SER A 95 2.19 4.67 9.73
N GLY A 96 2.51 3.89 8.69
CA GLY A 96 3.80 3.93 7.98
C GLY A 96 4.97 3.29 8.73
N ARG A 97 4.73 2.58 9.84
CA ARG A 97 5.78 1.90 10.61
C ARG A 97 5.65 0.38 10.47
N PRO A 98 6.75 -0.35 10.23
CA PRO A 98 6.75 -1.81 10.18
C PRO A 98 6.22 -2.45 11.46
N ARG A 99 5.45 -3.53 11.30
CA ARG A 99 4.92 -4.40 12.35
C ARG A 99 5.09 -5.86 11.95
N ASP A 100 5.28 -6.72 12.94
CA ASP A 100 5.42 -8.16 12.70
C ASP A 100 4.08 -8.89 12.64
N THR A 101 3.05 -8.36 13.30
CA THR A 101 1.75 -9.04 13.45
C THR A 101 0.58 -8.04 13.36
N PRO A 102 -0.57 -8.44 12.79
CA PRO A 102 -1.78 -7.62 12.81
C PRO A 102 -2.24 -7.35 14.22
N ARG A 103 -2.87 -6.19 14.41
CA ARG A 103 -3.37 -5.79 15.73
C ARG A 103 -4.58 -6.65 16.08
N THR A 104 -4.45 -7.50 17.10
CA THR A 104 -5.61 -8.25 17.60
C THR A 104 -6.70 -7.29 18.09
N PRO A 105 -7.93 -7.34 17.55
CA PRO A 105 -9.01 -6.53 18.07
C PRO A 105 -9.31 -6.89 19.53
N GLY A 106 -9.27 -5.90 20.43
CA GLY A 106 -10.06 -5.92 21.67
C GLY A 106 -9.56 -6.69 22.90
N ARG A 107 -8.45 -7.43 22.91
CA ARG A 107 -7.94 -7.99 24.20
C ARG A 107 -7.01 -7.03 24.92
N LYS A 108 -7.49 -6.40 25.99
CA LYS A 108 -6.57 -5.86 27.01
C LYS A 108 -5.68 -7.01 27.51
N PRO A 109 -4.36 -6.82 27.67
CA PRO A 109 -3.49 -7.83 28.24
C PRO A 109 -4.09 -8.30 29.56
N TYR A 110 -4.29 -9.61 29.74
CA TYR A 110 -4.93 -10.20 30.93
C TYR A 110 -4.36 -9.62 32.25
N LYS A 111 -3.06 -9.34 32.29
CA LYS A 111 -2.38 -8.69 33.42
C LYS A 111 -2.90 -7.27 33.73
N ARG A 112 -3.04 -6.40 32.72
CA ARG A 112 -3.60 -5.04 32.90
C ARG A 112 -5.07 -5.11 33.34
N SER A 113 -5.79 -6.15 32.94
CA SER A 113 -7.16 -6.40 33.38
C SER A 113 -7.20 -6.83 34.86
N GLN A 114 -6.31 -7.72 35.30
CA GLN A 114 -6.19 -8.15 36.71
C GLN A 114 -5.82 -6.99 37.63
N GLU A 115 -4.83 -6.18 37.24
CA GLU A 115 -4.43 -4.98 38.00
C GLU A 115 -5.56 -3.96 38.10
N ALA A 116 -6.33 -3.76 37.02
CA ALA A 116 -7.50 -2.89 37.02
C ALA A 116 -8.64 -3.43 37.90
N ILE A 117 -8.90 -4.75 37.88
CA ILE A 117 -9.89 -5.42 38.74
C ILE A 117 -9.47 -5.33 40.21
N ALA A 118 -8.20 -5.58 40.52
CA ALA A 118 -7.66 -5.48 41.88
C ALA A 118 -7.73 -4.04 42.41
N ARG A 119 -7.39 -3.04 41.58
CA ARG A 119 -7.58 -1.62 41.93
C ARG A 119 -9.04 -1.27 42.21
N ALA A 120 -9.96 -1.72 41.36
CA ALA A 120 -11.39 -1.46 41.56
C ALA A 120 -11.93 -2.09 42.85
N ARG A 121 -11.42 -3.26 43.24
CA ARG A 121 -11.77 -3.93 44.50
C ARG A 121 -11.28 -3.20 45.75
N ASN A 122 -10.16 -2.48 45.67
CA ASN A 122 -9.57 -1.78 46.82
C ASN A 122 -10.15 -0.38 47.07
N VAL A 123 -11.09 0.06 46.23
CA VAL A 123 -11.72 1.40 46.29
C VAL A 123 -13.15 1.33 46.84
N ALA A 124 -13.70 0.12 47.05
CA ALA A 124 -14.97 -0.14 47.72
C ALA A 124 -14.75 -0.52 49.19
#